data_AF-A0A2G9TUJ3-F1
#
_entry.id   AF-A0A2G9TUJ3-F1
#
_cell.length_a   1.000
_cell.length_b   1.000
_cell.length_c   1.000
_cell.angle_alpha   90.00
_cell.angle_beta   90.00
_cell.angle_gamma   90.00
#
_symmetry.space_group_name_H-M   'P 1'
#
loop_
_entity.id
_entity.type
_entity.pdbx_description
1 polymer ?
#
loop_
_entity_poly.entity_id
_entity_poly.type
_entity_poly.pdbx_seq_one_letter_code
_entity_poly.pdbx_strand_id
1 'polypeptide(L)'
;MLTTEQRVAYHNGDYRQFFSEEELVVKDPNNPEEGFEYLYVDASEEQALKDQIVYEKMPNGLLRLKAVVGKPDENIGVENLQGSGMIAGETSAAYDEVPTYCLVTGRTVPSFPYRRYIGFDSSPRLVQFTVEPNKPYDIRQLIDSRDSENTRGICDSNSFDEIMNEWAKTIIGILEPNAIVGIKFRGDKLLALQKRNDELMQQLDAKLVEEIKCHGADSLEANHVRNLITKRSDDLKKAYRGVTVELADLHDRSERMVSKKAVQHVVDLANSRNLFAQIFSLETAKVHICEMYLERADRHTTRQEAYKWLTARFEQFCPGATSLPPYEQERCLEKFAASETFKVQLNQVRAQSMERLVFSLSLHISTEIT
;
A
#
# COMPACT_ATOMS: atom_id res chain seq x y z
N MET A 1 -4.80 -28.05 -47.81
CA MET A 1 -3.93 -26.87 -47.51
C MET A 1 -4.81 -25.65 -47.63
N LEU A 2 -4.72 -24.66 -46.73
CA LEU A 2 -5.28 -23.36 -47.07
C LEU A 2 -4.45 -22.76 -48.21
N THR A 3 -5.09 -22.51 -49.35
CA THR A 3 -4.48 -21.82 -50.46
C THR A 3 -3.98 -20.44 -50.00
N THR A 4 -3.06 -19.85 -50.77
CA THR A 4 -2.59 -18.48 -50.47
C THR A 4 -3.76 -17.50 -50.37
N GLU A 5 -4.81 -17.70 -51.18
CA GLU A 5 -6.05 -16.93 -51.17
C GLU A 5 -6.85 -17.16 -49.87
N GLN A 6 -7.01 -18.41 -49.42
CA GLN A 6 -7.69 -18.72 -48.15
C GLN A 6 -6.96 -18.12 -46.93
N ARG A 7 -5.62 -18.07 -46.93
CA ARG A 7 -4.85 -17.39 -45.86
C ARG A 7 -5.03 -15.88 -45.87
N VAL A 8 -5.07 -15.25 -47.04
CA VAL A 8 -5.33 -13.81 -47.18
C VAL A 8 -6.76 -13.48 -46.77
N ALA A 9 -7.73 -14.32 -47.16
CA ALA A 9 -9.13 -14.20 -46.78
C ALA A 9 -9.32 -14.31 -45.26
N TYR A 10 -8.60 -15.22 -44.58
CA TYR A 10 -8.60 -15.35 -43.12
C TYR A 10 -8.11 -14.08 -42.41
N HIS A 11 -6.97 -13.54 -42.83
CA HIS A 11 -6.41 -12.32 -42.25
C HIS A 11 -7.28 -11.08 -42.50
N ASN A 12 -8.07 -11.08 -43.58
CA ASN A 12 -8.99 -10.00 -43.93
C ASN A 12 -10.42 -10.24 -43.42
N GLY A 13 -10.70 -11.36 -42.76
CA GLY A 13 -12.03 -11.72 -42.24
C GLY A 13 -13.08 -12.06 -43.30
N ASP A 14 -12.68 -12.41 -44.52
CA ASP A 14 -13.58 -12.74 -45.64
C ASP A 14 -13.76 -14.26 -45.80
N TYR A 15 -14.55 -14.86 -44.91
CA TYR A 15 -14.75 -16.32 -44.83
C TYR A 15 -15.49 -16.94 -46.03
N ARG A 16 -15.92 -16.15 -47.02
CA ARG A 16 -16.57 -16.62 -48.25
C ARG A 16 -15.65 -17.43 -49.17
N GLN A 17 -14.34 -17.33 -49.00
CA GLN A 17 -13.35 -18.09 -49.78
C GLN A 17 -12.87 -19.37 -49.08
N PHE A 18 -13.35 -19.65 -47.86
CA PHE A 18 -12.95 -20.85 -47.10
C PHE A 18 -13.69 -22.11 -47.52
N PHE A 19 -14.94 -21.96 -47.97
CA PHE A 19 -15.81 -23.05 -48.37
C PHE A 19 -16.17 -22.85 -49.83
N SER A 20 -15.78 -23.77 -50.72
CA SER A 20 -16.45 -23.86 -52.02
C SER A 20 -17.88 -24.36 -51.78
N GLU A 21 -18.83 -24.02 -52.66
CA GLU A 21 -20.24 -24.49 -52.56
C GLU A 21 -20.39 -26.03 -52.54
N GLU A 22 -19.29 -26.77 -52.71
CA GLU A 22 -19.19 -28.22 -52.82
C GLU A 22 -18.91 -28.96 -51.49
N GLU A 23 -18.87 -28.28 -50.34
CA GLU A 23 -18.52 -28.87 -49.02
C GLU A 23 -19.64 -28.72 -47.96
N LEU A 24 -20.86 -28.38 -48.38
CA LEU A 24 -22.02 -28.09 -47.52
C LEU A 24 -23.22 -28.98 -47.89
N VAL A 25 -23.81 -29.68 -46.90
CA VAL A 25 -25.10 -30.35 -47.09
C VAL A 25 -26.22 -29.44 -46.58
N VAL A 26 -27.04 -28.92 -47.50
CA VAL A 26 -28.23 -28.11 -47.19
C VAL A 26 -29.40 -28.98 -46.73
N LYS A 27 -30.27 -28.47 -45.84
CA LYS A 27 -31.43 -29.23 -45.35
C LYS A 27 -32.46 -29.51 -46.45
N ASP A 28 -32.73 -28.51 -47.28
CA ASP A 28 -33.56 -28.63 -48.48
C ASP A 28 -32.83 -28.00 -49.69
N PRO A 29 -32.47 -28.79 -50.71
CA PRO A 29 -31.86 -28.29 -51.94
C PRO A 29 -32.70 -27.24 -52.69
N ASN A 30 -34.03 -27.25 -52.51
CA ASN A 30 -34.93 -26.31 -53.16
C ASN A 30 -35.21 -25.06 -52.30
N ASN A 31 -34.81 -25.05 -51.03
CA ASN A 31 -35.00 -23.94 -50.10
C ASN A 31 -33.76 -23.70 -49.21
N PRO A 32 -32.69 -23.09 -49.74
CA PRO A 32 -31.43 -22.88 -49.02
C PRO A 32 -31.55 -21.95 -47.79
N GLU A 33 -32.63 -21.18 -47.66
CA GLU A 33 -32.90 -20.33 -46.49
C GLU A 33 -33.17 -21.12 -45.20
N GLU A 34 -33.51 -22.42 -45.30
CA GLU A 34 -33.67 -23.31 -44.15
C GLU A 34 -32.33 -23.70 -43.50
N GLY A 35 -31.23 -23.31 -44.14
CA GLY A 35 -29.86 -23.49 -43.69
C GLY A 35 -29.30 -24.86 -44.05
N PHE A 36 -28.22 -25.24 -43.35
CA PHE A 36 -27.47 -26.46 -43.61
C PHE A 36 -27.59 -27.48 -42.48
N GLU A 37 -27.32 -28.74 -42.79
CA GLU A 37 -27.31 -29.84 -41.84
C GLU A 37 -25.89 -30.09 -41.30
N TYR A 38 -24.90 -30.20 -42.19
CA TYR A 38 -23.49 -30.38 -41.82
C TYR A 38 -22.52 -29.97 -42.94
N LEU A 39 -21.26 -29.77 -42.54
CA LEU A 39 -20.13 -29.63 -43.46
C LEU A 39 -19.47 -31.00 -43.69
N TYR A 40 -18.97 -31.23 -44.89
CA TYR A 40 -18.34 -32.50 -45.24
C TYR A 40 -17.08 -32.33 -46.07
N VAL A 41 -16.30 -33.41 -46.12
CA VAL A 41 -15.18 -33.60 -47.04
C VAL A 41 -15.42 -34.88 -47.83
N ASP A 42 -15.04 -34.88 -49.11
CA ASP A 42 -15.12 -36.07 -49.95
C ASP A 42 -14.14 -37.15 -49.44
N ALA A 43 -14.54 -38.42 -49.52
CA ALA A 43 -13.70 -39.56 -49.20
C ALA A 43 -12.41 -39.61 -50.06
N SER A 44 -12.41 -39.00 -51.24
CA SER A 44 -11.21 -38.88 -52.09
C SER A 44 -10.06 -38.10 -51.42
N GLU A 45 -10.37 -37.19 -50.51
CA GLU A 45 -9.39 -36.34 -49.80
C GLU A 45 -9.04 -36.86 -48.40
N GLU A 46 -9.67 -37.97 -47.97
CA GLU A 46 -9.52 -38.57 -46.63
C GLU A 46 -8.04 -38.73 -46.26
N GLN A 47 -7.23 -39.28 -47.17
CA GLN A 47 -5.84 -39.60 -46.91
C GLN A 47 -4.96 -38.35 -46.75
N ALA A 48 -5.32 -37.22 -47.36
CA ALA A 48 -4.55 -35.98 -47.31
C ALA A 48 -4.88 -35.14 -46.07
N LEU A 49 -6.10 -35.24 -45.54
CA LEU A 49 -6.61 -34.40 -44.46
C LEU A 49 -6.82 -35.14 -43.14
N LYS A 50 -6.66 -36.47 -43.10
CA LYS A 50 -6.91 -37.32 -41.91
C LYS A 50 -6.36 -36.78 -40.59
N ASP A 51 -5.17 -36.17 -40.60
CA ASP A 51 -4.50 -35.67 -39.39
C ASP A 51 -4.88 -34.22 -39.03
N GLN A 52 -5.65 -33.53 -39.88
CA GLN A 52 -6.06 -32.12 -39.74
C GLN A 52 -7.54 -31.97 -39.34
N ILE A 53 -8.34 -33.03 -39.44
CA ILE A 53 -9.78 -33.01 -39.19
C ILE A 53 -10.24 -34.23 -38.38
N VAL A 54 -11.28 -34.03 -37.59
CA VAL A 54 -12.04 -35.10 -36.93
C VAL A 54 -13.38 -35.20 -37.63
N TYR A 55 -13.75 -36.39 -38.10
CA TYR A 55 -14.96 -36.59 -38.92
C TYR A 55 -15.72 -37.87 -38.55
N GLU A 56 -16.95 -37.97 -39.03
CA GLU A 56 -17.84 -39.13 -38.93
C GLU A 56 -18.19 -39.63 -40.35
N LYS A 57 -18.06 -40.94 -40.61
CA LYS A 57 -18.38 -41.53 -41.92
C LYS A 57 -19.90 -41.69 -42.05
N MET A 58 -20.50 -41.00 -43.02
CA MET A 58 -21.94 -41.07 -43.27
C MET A 58 -22.27 -42.21 -44.26
N PRO A 59 -23.51 -42.75 -44.24
CA PRO A 59 -23.92 -43.83 -45.13
C PRO A 59 -23.86 -43.49 -46.64
N ASN A 60 -23.88 -42.20 -46.97
CA ASN A 60 -23.76 -41.68 -48.33
C ASN A 60 -22.30 -41.62 -48.85
N GLY A 61 -21.32 -42.07 -48.04
CA GLY A 61 -19.90 -42.05 -48.39
C GLY A 61 -19.20 -40.72 -48.08
N LEU A 62 -19.92 -39.70 -47.59
CA LEU A 62 -19.35 -38.41 -47.22
C LEU A 62 -18.74 -38.45 -45.82
N LEU A 63 -17.70 -37.64 -45.59
CA LEU A 63 -17.06 -37.49 -44.29
C LEU A 63 -17.56 -36.23 -43.62
N ARG A 64 -18.50 -36.36 -42.68
CA ARG A 64 -19.05 -35.23 -41.93
C ARG A 64 -18.02 -34.67 -40.96
N LEU A 65 -17.72 -33.37 -41.05
CA LEU A 65 -16.77 -32.70 -40.15
C LEU A 65 -17.36 -32.53 -38.74
N LYS A 66 -16.60 -32.96 -37.72
CA LYS A 66 -16.89 -32.79 -36.30
C LYS A 66 -16.02 -31.70 -35.67
N ALA A 67 -14.74 -31.65 -36.02
CA ALA A 67 -13.81 -30.62 -35.59
C ALA A 67 -12.70 -30.44 -36.62
N VAL A 68 -12.17 -29.22 -36.72
CA VAL A 68 -10.96 -28.91 -37.49
C VAL A 68 -9.83 -28.73 -36.49
N VAL A 69 -8.82 -29.58 -36.58
CA VAL A 69 -7.61 -29.50 -35.74
C VAL A 69 -6.61 -28.53 -36.37
N GLY A 70 -6.61 -28.41 -37.70
CA GLY A 70 -5.62 -27.63 -38.43
C GLY A 70 -4.31 -28.39 -38.61
N LYS A 71 -3.34 -27.78 -39.30
CA LYS A 71 -2.04 -28.42 -39.48
C LYS A 71 -1.20 -28.38 -38.20
N PRO A 72 -0.28 -29.34 -38.00
CA PRO A 72 0.61 -29.35 -36.85
C PRO A 72 1.47 -28.08 -36.67
N ASP A 73 1.70 -27.30 -37.73
CA ASP A 73 2.48 -26.06 -37.74
C ASP A 73 1.62 -24.78 -37.67
N GLU A 74 0.29 -24.91 -37.67
CA GLU A 74 -0.65 -23.78 -37.57
C GLU A 74 -1.11 -23.60 -36.12
N ASN A 75 -0.55 -22.60 -35.43
CA ASN A 75 -0.96 -22.23 -34.06
C ASN A 75 -1.98 -21.10 -34.11
N ILE A 76 -3.26 -21.43 -34.21
CA ILE A 76 -4.35 -20.45 -34.42
C ILE A 76 -5.49 -20.59 -33.40
N GLY A 77 -5.41 -21.56 -32.51
CA GLY A 77 -6.50 -21.95 -31.62
C GLY A 77 -6.20 -21.82 -30.13
N VAL A 78 -6.74 -22.78 -29.38
CA VAL A 78 -6.72 -22.81 -27.90
C VAL A 78 -5.31 -22.98 -27.33
N GLU A 79 -4.38 -23.53 -28.10
CA GLU A 79 -2.97 -23.65 -27.77
C GLU A 79 -2.30 -22.28 -27.54
N ASN A 80 -2.70 -21.24 -28.29
CA ASN A 80 -2.24 -19.87 -28.06
C ASN A 80 -2.80 -19.29 -26.75
N LEU A 81 -4.05 -19.63 -26.39
CA LEU A 81 -4.65 -19.23 -25.12
C LEU A 81 -3.96 -19.91 -23.93
N GLN A 82 -3.62 -21.20 -24.07
CA GLN A 82 -2.83 -21.92 -23.08
C GLN A 82 -1.45 -21.28 -22.89
N GLY A 83 -0.74 -21.00 -23.99
CA GLY A 83 0.56 -20.31 -23.94
C GLY A 83 0.46 -18.92 -23.31
N SER A 84 -0.60 -18.16 -23.62
CA SER A 84 -0.87 -16.84 -23.04
C SER A 84 -1.15 -16.92 -21.53
N GLY A 85 -1.91 -17.93 -21.09
CA GLY A 85 -2.16 -18.17 -19.67
C GLY A 85 -0.88 -18.55 -18.91
N MET A 86 -0.01 -19.34 -19.53
CA MET A 86 1.28 -19.75 -18.94
C MET A 86 2.18 -18.53 -18.69
N ILE A 87 2.37 -17.64 -19.67
CA ILE A 87 3.18 -16.43 -19.49
C ILE A 87 2.56 -15.45 -18.50
N ALA A 88 1.22 -15.36 -18.44
CA ALA A 88 0.53 -14.50 -17.49
C ALA A 88 0.74 -14.99 -16.04
N GLY A 89 0.67 -16.31 -15.83
CA GLY A 89 0.97 -16.92 -14.53
C GLY A 89 2.42 -16.68 -14.10
N GLU A 90 3.38 -16.90 -15.00
CA GLU A 90 4.80 -16.66 -14.73
C GLU A 90 5.08 -15.17 -14.45
N THR A 91 4.48 -14.26 -15.23
CA THR A 91 4.63 -12.81 -14.99
C THR A 91 4.05 -12.40 -13.63
N SER A 92 2.94 -13.01 -13.21
CA SER A 92 2.34 -12.78 -11.89
C SER A 92 3.25 -13.31 -10.77
N ALA A 93 3.85 -14.49 -10.93
CA ALA A 93 4.78 -15.03 -9.94
C ALA A 93 6.06 -14.17 -9.84
N ALA A 94 6.61 -13.76 -10.99
CA ALA A 94 7.79 -12.90 -11.07
C ALA A 94 7.60 -11.55 -10.36
N TYR A 95 6.38 -10.98 -10.37
CA TYR A 95 6.07 -9.72 -9.68
C TYR A 95 6.34 -9.80 -8.15
N ASP A 96 6.07 -10.96 -7.54
CA ASP A 96 6.25 -11.16 -6.11
C ASP A 96 7.69 -11.56 -5.72
N GLU A 97 8.50 -12.00 -6.70
CA GLU A 97 9.84 -12.54 -6.47
C GLU A 97 10.98 -11.59 -6.86
N VAL A 98 10.83 -10.84 -7.96
CA VAL A 98 11.91 -10.02 -8.53
C VAL A 98 11.39 -8.65 -8.99
N PRO A 99 12.26 -7.61 -9.09
CA PRO A 99 11.87 -6.34 -9.68
C PRO A 99 11.45 -6.48 -11.14
N THR A 100 10.17 -6.25 -11.42
CA THR A 100 9.60 -6.30 -12.79
C THR A 100 9.36 -4.90 -13.35
N TYR A 101 9.86 -4.63 -14.55
CA TYR A 101 9.64 -3.37 -15.28
C TYR A 101 9.01 -3.64 -16.65
N CYS A 102 8.04 -2.82 -17.06
CA CYS A 102 7.43 -2.88 -18.39
C CYS A 102 7.56 -1.51 -19.07
N LEU A 103 8.18 -1.48 -20.25
CA LEU A 103 8.33 -0.27 -21.07
C LEU A 103 7.40 -0.36 -22.29
N VAL A 104 6.36 0.48 -22.31
CA VAL A 104 5.44 0.57 -23.45
C VAL A 104 5.95 1.62 -24.44
N THR A 105 6.50 1.17 -25.57
CA THR A 105 6.95 2.04 -26.66
C THR A 105 5.89 2.16 -27.75
N GLY A 106 5.62 3.35 -28.30
CA GLY A 106 4.65 3.54 -29.39
C GLY A 106 3.81 4.82 -29.32
N ARG A 107 3.88 5.56 -28.21
CA ARG A 107 3.43 6.95 -28.10
C ARG A 107 4.56 7.79 -27.51
N THR A 108 4.72 9.01 -28.03
CA THR A 108 5.68 9.98 -27.52
C THR A 108 5.28 10.43 -26.12
N VAL A 109 6.06 10.04 -25.12
CA VAL A 109 6.10 10.78 -23.84
C VAL A 109 7.01 11.99 -24.02
N PRO A 110 6.60 13.22 -23.62
CA PRO A 110 7.40 14.43 -23.81
C PRO A 110 8.78 14.40 -23.14
N SER A 111 8.93 13.60 -22.08
CA SER A 111 10.22 13.34 -21.45
C SER A 111 10.28 11.92 -20.91
N PHE A 112 11.40 11.26 -21.17
CA PHE A 112 11.78 10.02 -20.51
C PHE A 112 12.69 10.42 -19.34
N PRO A 113 12.34 10.12 -18.08
CA PRO A 113 13.03 10.67 -16.90
C PRO A 113 14.35 9.94 -16.63
N TYR A 114 15.12 9.58 -17.66
CA TYR A 114 16.37 8.87 -17.43
C TYR A 114 17.47 9.86 -17.14
N ARG A 115 17.74 9.97 -15.84
CA ARG A 115 18.97 10.46 -15.23
C ARG A 115 19.07 11.98 -15.13
N ARG A 116 18.42 12.51 -14.08
CA ARG A 116 18.88 13.76 -13.48
C ARG A 116 20.19 13.45 -12.73
N TYR A 117 21.19 14.33 -12.83
CA TYR A 117 22.41 14.15 -12.04
C TYR A 117 22.02 14.20 -10.56
N ILE A 118 22.22 13.08 -9.85
CA ILE A 118 22.03 13.01 -8.40
C ILE A 118 22.90 14.12 -7.79
N GLY A 119 22.28 15.00 -7.01
CA GLY A 119 23.00 16.04 -6.30
C GLY A 119 24.00 15.40 -5.32
N PHE A 120 25.22 15.94 -5.27
CA PHE A 120 26.23 15.55 -4.29
C PHE A 120 25.87 16.09 -2.90
N ASP A 121 24.90 15.46 -2.25
CA ASP A 121 24.30 15.94 -1.00
C ASP A 121 24.35 14.89 0.12
N SER A 122 25.33 14.00 0.07
CA SER A 122 25.52 12.89 1.02
C SER A 122 25.97 13.31 2.42
N SER A 123 26.33 14.59 2.61
CA SER A 123 26.80 15.10 3.90
C SER A 123 25.62 15.54 4.79
N PRO A 124 25.73 15.39 6.13
CA PRO A 124 24.74 15.91 7.06
C PRO A 124 24.49 17.41 6.83
N ARG A 125 23.23 17.79 6.71
CA ARG A 125 22.83 19.19 6.51
C ARG A 125 21.43 19.46 7.02
N LEU A 126 21.13 20.74 7.23
CA LEU A 126 19.79 21.15 7.60
C LEU A 126 18.85 21.15 6.37
N VAL A 127 17.57 20.92 6.65
CA VAL A 127 16.48 21.20 5.71
C VAL A 127 16.25 22.72 5.70
N GLN A 128 16.26 23.30 4.51
CA GLN A 128 16.01 24.73 4.28
C GLN A 128 14.68 24.86 3.54
N PHE A 129 13.60 24.77 4.31
CA PHE A 129 12.24 24.96 3.82
C PHE A 129 11.39 25.60 4.92
N THR A 130 10.68 26.67 4.58
CA THR A 130 9.81 27.38 5.53
C THR A 130 8.37 27.08 5.21
N VAL A 131 7.66 26.45 6.17
CA VAL A 131 6.21 26.24 6.08
C VAL A 131 5.50 27.46 6.66
N GLU A 132 4.74 28.17 5.83
CA GLU A 132 3.90 29.26 6.30
C GLU A 132 2.54 28.74 6.79
N PRO A 133 2.10 29.10 8.02
CA PRO A 133 0.81 28.67 8.54
C PRO A 133 -0.34 29.05 7.60
N ASN A 134 -1.25 28.10 7.34
CA ASN A 134 -2.45 28.27 6.50
C ASN A 134 -2.19 28.66 5.04
N LYS A 135 -0.97 28.52 4.53
CA LYS A 135 -0.68 28.69 3.11
C LYS A 135 -0.41 27.34 2.44
N PRO A 136 -1.08 27.03 1.31
CA PRO A 136 -0.74 25.86 0.54
C PRO A 136 0.66 26.02 -0.05
N TYR A 137 1.42 24.94 -0.06
CA TYR A 137 2.73 24.86 -0.70
C TYR A 137 2.83 23.56 -1.49
N ASP A 138 3.71 23.52 -2.49
CA ASP A 138 3.98 22.29 -3.21
C ASP A 138 4.87 21.38 -2.35
N ILE A 139 4.32 20.24 -1.90
CA ILE A 139 5.02 19.27 -1.07
C ILE A 139 6.31 18.76 -1.73
N ARG A 140 6.39 18.80 -3.06
CA ARG A 140 7.59 18.40 -3.81
C ARG A 140 8.81 19.22 -3.42
N GLN A 141 8.62 20.51 -3.15
CA GLN A 141 9.70 21.42 -2.73
C GLN A 141 10.20 21.13 -1.31
N LEU A 142 9.35 20.53 -0.46
CA LEU A 142 9.75 20.05 0.85
C LEU A 142 10.55 18.74 0.74
N ILE A 143 10.13 17.84 -0.15
CA ILE A 143 10.78 16.54 -0.34
C ILE A 143 12.17 16.74 -0.97
N ASP A 144 12.24 17.45 -2.09
CA ASP A 144 13.46 17.63 -2.88
C ASP A 144 13.53 19.07 -3.38
N SER A 145 14.72 19.67 -3.27
CA SER A 145 15.00 21.01 -3.80
C SER A 145 14.92 21.12 -5.32
N ARG A 146 14.87 19.99 -6.05
CA ARG A 146 14.94 19.95 -7.52
C ARG A 146 16.08 20.85 -8.02
N ASP A 147 15.76 21.81 -8.88
CA ASP A 147 16.72 22.75 -9.50
C ASP A 147 16.86 24.07 -8.71
N SER A 148 16.33 24.15 -7.48
CA SER A 148 16.42 25.35 -6.65
C SER A 148 17.71 25.37 -5.82
N GLU A 149 18.53 26.41 -5.98
CA GLU A 149 19.74 26.60 -5.18
C GLU A 149 19.45 27.10 -3.75
N ASN A 150 18.29 27.73 -3.54
CA ASN A 150 17.94 28.43 -2.30
C ASN A 150 17.06 27.62 -1.35
N THR A 151 16.54 26.49 -1.80
CA THR A 151 15.76 25.56 -0.98
C THR A 151 16.50 24.26 -0.90
N ARG A 152 16.42 23.58 0.25
CA ARG A 152 17.00 22.25 0.44
C ARG A 152 15.99 21.37 1.15
N GLY A 153 15.46 20.40 0.41
CA GLY A 153 14.45 19.47 0.91
C GLY A 153 14.97 18.44 1.91
N ILE A 154 14.10 17.53 2.31
CA ILE A 154 14.41 16.42 3.22
C ILE A 154 15.30 15.37 2.52
N CYS A 155 15.01 15.07 1.26
CA CYS A 155 15.78 14.14 0.42
C CYS A 155 16.97 14.85 -0.26
N ASP A 156 17.84 14.04 -0.84
CA ASP A 156 19.00 14.50 -1.59
C ASP A 156 18.52 15.28 -2.82
N SER A 157 19.24 16.34 -3.19
CA SER A 157 18.85 17.15 -4.34
C SER A 157 18.77 16.29 -5.60
N ASN A 158 17.67 16.41 -6.36
CA ASN A 158 17.41 15.68 -7.60
C ASN A 158 17.36 14.15 -7.44
N SER A 159 16.97 13.66 -6.27
CA SER A 159 16.77 12.23 -6.00
C SER A 159 15.31 11.80 -6.03
N PHE A 160 14.36 12.75 -5.97
CA PHE A 160 12.95 12.43 -5.92
C PHE A 160 12.33 12.32 -7.32
N ASP A 161 12.06 11.09 -7.75
CA ASP A 161 11.34 10.77 -8.97
C ASP A 161 9.88 10.42 -8.65
N GLU A 162 8.95 11.31 -9.01
CA GLU A 162 7.54 11.14 -8.76
C GLU A 162 6.89 10.18 -9.78
N ILE A 163 6.21 9.15 -9.28
CA ILE A 163 5.41 8.21 -10.08
C ILE A 163 3.91 8.45 -9.83
N MET A 164 3.08 8.16 -10.84
CA MET A 164 1.61 8.30 -10.78
C MET A 164 1.09 9.71 -10.42
N ASN A 165 1.86 10.77 -10.70
CA ASN A 165 1.54 12.16 -10.34
C ASN A 165 0.08 12.57 -10.65
N GLU A 166 -0.48 12.15 -11.78
CA GLU A 166 -1.82 12.57 -12.21
C GLU A 166 -2.98 11.85 -11.51
N TRP A 167 -2.72 10.85 -10.68
CA TRP A 167 -3.74 10.05 -10.02
C TRP A 167 -3.79 10.31 -8.50
N ALA A 168 -5.00 10.41 -7.94
CA ALA A 168 -5.25 10.49 -6.49
C ALA A 168 -4.48 11.61 -5.73
N LYS A 169 -4.43 12.84 -6.26
CA LYS A 169 -3.71 13.99 -5.68
C LYS A 169 -4.20 14.50 -4.30
N THR A 170 -5.11 13.82 -3.60
CA THR A 170 -5.78 14.33 -2.39
C THR A 170 -5.55 13.43 -1.18
N ILE A 171 -5.21 14.04 -0.03
CA ILE A 171 -5.10 13.36 1.27
C ILE A 171 -6.23 13.87 2.18
N ILE A 172 -6.86 12.96 2.94
CA ILE A 172 -7.92 13.27 3.93
C ILE A 172 -7.36 13.06 5.34
N GLY A 173 -7.44 14.08 6.18
CA GLY A 173 -6.98 14.04 7.58
C GLY A 173 -8.04 13.55 8.57
N ILE A 174 -7.60 12.98 9.69
CA ILE A 174 -8.43 12.42 10.75
C ILE A 174 -8.72 13.51 11.79
N LEU A 175 -9.81 14.26 11.58
CA LEU A 175 -10.49 15.21 12.49
C LEU A 175 -9.64 16.32 13.15
N GLU A 176 -9.89 17.57 12.74
CA GLU A 176 -9.27 18.76 13.34
C GLU A 176 -9.78 19.08 14.76
N PRO A 177 -9.02 19.85 15.57
CA PRO A 177 -9.43 20.27 16.92
C PRO A 177 -10.83 20.92 16.98
N ASN A 178 -11.19 21.66 15.94
CA ASN A 178 -12.53 22.25 15.78
C ASN A 178 -13.65 21.20 15.78
N ALA A 179 -13.42 20.06 15.13
CA ALA A 179 -14.39 18.97 15.08
C ALA A 179 -14.53 18.29 16.44
N ILE A 180 -13.42 18.07 17.15
CA ILE A 180 -13.42 17.50 18.51
C ILE A 180 -14.21 18.40 19.46
N VAL A 181 -14.02 19.72 19.39
CA VAL A 181 -14.77 20.69 20.21
C VAL A 181 -16.26 20.64 19.90
N GLY A 182 -16.63 20.54 18.61
CA GLY A 182 -18.02 20.40 18.18
C GLY A 182 -18.74 19.17 18.77
N ILE A 183 -17.98 18.12 19.13
CA ILE A 183 -18.49 16.89 19.75
C ILE A 183 -18.43 16.97 21.28
N LYS A 184 -17.26 17.33 21.84
CA LYS A 184 -16.98 17.21 23.28
C LYS A 184 -17.43 18.41 24.12
N PHE A 185 -17.49 19.61 23.54
CA PHE A 185 -17.81 20.86 24.24
C PHE A 185 -19.09 21.53 23.68
N ARG A 186 -20.07 20.73 23.25
CA ARG A 186 -21.34 21.24 22.72
C ARG A 186 -22.30 21.67 23.84
N GLY A 187 -22.99 22.79 23.61
CA GLY A 187 -24.16 23.23 24.40
C GLY A 187 -23.85 23.35 25.89
N ASP A 188 -24.47 22.49 26.69
CA ASP A 188 -24.46 22.50 28.15
C ASP A 188 -23.04 22.47 28.75
N LYS A 189 -22.11 21.77 28.10
CA LYS A 189 -20.71 21.69 28.58
C LYS A 189 -19.96 23.00 28.43
N LEU A 190 -20.22 23.75 27.35
CA LEU A 190 -19.65 25.09 27.16
C LEU A 190 -20.25 26.07 28.16
N LEU A 191 -21.56 25.99 28.38
CA LEU A 191 -22.26 26.81 29.37
C LEU A 191 -21.74 26.53 30.80
N ALA A 192 -21.54 25.27 31.16
CA ALA A 192 -20.95 24.90 32.46
C ALA A 192 -19.54 25.47 32.63
N LEU A 193 -18.73 25.48 31.57
CA LEU A 193 -17.40 26.08 31.58
C LEU A 193 -17.47 27.61 31.78
N GLN A 194 -18.42 28.29 31.11
CA GLN A 194 -18.66 29.72 31.28
C GLN A 194 -19.10 30.04 32.71
N LYS A 195 -20.08 29.31 33.25
CA LYS A 195 -20.55 29.48 34.63
C LYS A 195 -19.45 29.25 35.67
N ARG A 196 -18.50 28.38 35.39
CA ARG A 196 -17.37 28.14 36.31
C ARG A 196 -16.35 29.27 36.30
N ASN A 197 -16.11 29.91 35.15
CA ASN A 197 -14.93 30.76 34.94
C ASN A 197 -15.24 32.25 34.71
N ASP A 198 -16.50 32.64 34.44
CA ASP A 198 -16.92 34.04 34.26
C ASP A 198 -17.65 34.56 35.49
N GLU A 199 -17.13 35.63 36.10
CA GLU A 199 -17.69 36.21 37.34
C GLU A 199 -19.13 36.68 37.18
N LEU A 200 -19.48 37.29 36.04
CA LEU A 200 -20.85 37.76 35.79
C LEU A 200 -21.81 36.58 35.60
N MET A 201 -21.40 35.52 34.91
CA MET A 201 -22.17 34.27 34.85
C MET A 201 -22.41 33.67 36.22
N GLN A 202 -21.40 33.64 37.10
CA GLN A 202 -21.54 33.12 38.47
C GLN A 202 -22.57 33.91 39.27
N GLN A 203 -22.52 35.25 39.19
CA GLN A 203 -23.47 36.13 39.87
C GLN A 203 -24.91 35.93 39.36
N LEU A 204 -25.08 35.85 38.04
CA LEU A 204 -26.39 35.62 37.43
C LEU A 204 -26.94 34.23 37.76
N ASP A 205 -26.09 33.20 37.81
CA ASP A 205 -26.50 31.84 38.17
C ASP A 205 -26.90 31.75 39.65
N ALA A 206 -26.13 32.38 40.55
CA ALA A 206 -26.49 32.48 41.97
C ALA A 206 -27.83 33.20 42.17
N LYS A 207 -28.03 34.33 41.47
CA LYS A 207 -29.30 35.07 41.50
C LYS A 207 -30.46 34.21 40.98
N LEU A 208 -30.25 33.46 39.90
CA LEU A 208 -31.27 32.57 39.36
C LEU A 208 -31.66 31.49 40.38
N VAL A 209 -30.69 30.88 41.07
CA VAL A 209 -30.94 29.86 42.09
C VAL A 209 -31.74 30.42 43.27
N GLU A 210 -31.43 31.63 43.74
CA GLU A 210 -32.19 32.29 44.80
C GLU A 210 -33.62 32.62 44.38
N GLU A 211 -33.81 33.18 43.18
CA GLU A 211 -35.15 33.52 42.65
C GLU A 211 -36.04 32.29 42.50
N ILE A 212 -35.49 31.17 42.01
CA ILE A 212 -36.23 29.91 41.90
C ILE A 212 -36.66 29.40 43.28
N LYS A 213 -35.78 29.54 44.29
CA LYS A 213 -36.05 29.10 45.66
C LYS A 213 -37.13 29.94 46.34
N CYS A 214 -37.14 31.26 46.10
CA CYS A 214 -38.06 32.19 46.74
C CYS A 214 -39.43 32.29 46.03
N HIS A 215 -39.44 32.30 44.70
CA HIS A 215 -40.62 32.67 43.90
C HIS A 215 -41.05 31.61 42.88
N GLY A 216 -40.37 30.46 42.85
CA GLY A 216 -40.67 29.37 41.93
C GLY A 216 -40.01 29.55 40.57
N ALA A 217 -39.95 28.46 39.80
CA ALA A 217 -39.20 28.41 38.55
C ALA A 217 -39.71 29.38 37.48
N ASP A 218 -41.02 29.61 37.41
CA ASP A 218 -41.67 30.37 36.34
C ASP A 218 -41.92 31.85 36.66
N SER A 219 -41.28 32.39 37.69
CA SER A 219 -41.40 33.81 38.03
C SER A 219 -40.90 34.72 36.90
N LEU A 220 -41.45 35.94 36.83
CA LEU A 220 -41.06 36.96 35.84
C LEU A 220 -39.57 37.30 35.95
N GLU A 221 -39.08 37.50 37.18
CA GLU A 221 -37.68 37.73 37.50
C GLU A 221 -36.78 36.54 37.15
N ALA A 222 -37.18 35.29 37.44
CA ALA A 222 -36.40 34.11 37.06
C ALA A 222 -36.27 33.98 35.53
N ASN A 223 -37.35 34.24 34.80
CA ASN A 223 -37.33 34.30 33.33
C ASN A 223 -36.41 35.43 32.82
N HIS A 224 -36.44 36.60 33.46
CA HIS A 224 -35.57 37.72 33.11
C HIS A 224 -34.09 37.38 33.33
N VAL A 225 -33.73 36.78 34.47
CA VAL A 225 -32.36 36.35 34.75
C VAL A 225 -31.91 35.26 33.77
N ARG A 226 -32.79 34.31 33.38
CA ARG A 226 -32.48 33.34 32.32
C ARG A 226 -32.14 34.00 30.99
N ASN A 227 -32.86 35.05 30.60
CA ASN A 227 -32.55 35.80 29.37
C ASN A 227 -31.20 36.51 29.45
N LEU A 228 -30.84 37.08 30.60
CA LEU A 228 -29.52 37.68 30.82
C LEU A 228 -28.40 36.63 30.75
N ILE A 229 -28.64 35.43 31.28
CA ILE A 229 -27.70 34.31 31.20
C ILE A 229 -27.48 33.91 29.75
N THR A 230 -28.56 33.71 28.98
CA THR A 230 -28.48 33.37 27.55
C THR A 230 -27.69 34.42 26.77
N LYS A 231 -27.97 35.71 26.99
CA LYS A 231 -27.27 36.81 26.33
C LYS A 231 -25.77 36.79 26.62
N ARG A 232 -25.37 36.70 27.90
CA ARG A 232 -23.95 36.67 28.27
C ARG A 232 -23.27 35.37 27.81
N SER A 233 -23.97 34.24 27.80
CA SER A 233 -23.47 32.99 27.21
C SER A 233 -23.15 33.15 25.71
N ASP A 234 -24.03 33.82 24.95
CA ASP A 234 -23.80 34.11 23.54
C ASP A 234 -22.63 35.08 23.32
N ASP A 235 -22.51 36.13 24.15
CA ASP A 235 -21.37 37.06 24.11
C ASP A 235 -20.03 36.35 24.37
N LEU A 236 -20.00 35.40 25.30
CA LEU A 236 -18.81 34.63 25.68
C LEU A 236 -18.48 33.48 24.70
N LYS A 237 -19.45 33.08 23.87
CA LYS A 237 -19.39 31.85 23.07
C LYS A 237 -18.17 31.77 22.17
N LYS A 238 -17.82 32.86 21.48
CA LYS A 238 -16.67 32.91 20.56
C LYS A 238 -15.34 32.72 21.31
N ALA A 239 -15.17 33.45 22.41
CA ALA A 239 -13.95 33.39 23.22
C ALA A 239 -13.78 32.00 23.86
N TYR A 240 -14.82 31.48 24.50
CA TYR A 240 -14.78 30.17 25.14
C TYR A 240 -14.65 29.02 24.12
N ARG A 241 -15.20 29.16 22.91
CA ARG A 241 -14.90 28.22 21.82
C ARG A 241 -13.41 28.22 21.48
N GLY A 242 -12.79 29.39 21.32
CA GLY A 242 -11.35 29.51 21.10
C GLY A 242 -10.53 28.79 22.19
N VAL A 243 -10.89 29.00 23.46
CA VAL A 243 -10.25 28.30 24.60
C VAL A 243 -10.41 26.78 24.50
N THR A 244 -11.61 26.30 24.16
CA THR A 244 -11.83 24.85 24.02
C THR A 244 -11.09 24.25 22.82
N VAL A 245 -10.88 25.02 21.75
CA VAL A 245 -10.09 24.60 20.57
C VAL A 245 -8.62 24.52 20.93
N GLU A 246 -8.07 25.53 21.62
CA GLU A 246 -6.69 25.49 22.12
C GLU A 246 -6.49 24.32 23.09
N LEU A 247 -7.46 24.07 23.97
CA LEU A 247 -7.41 22.91 24.88
C LEU A 247 -7.43 21.58 24.13
N ALA A 248 -8.21 21.47 23.05
CA ALA A 248 -8.20 20.30 22.19
C ALA A 248 -6.85 20.15 21.48
N ASP A 249 -6.29 21.23 20.94
CA ASP A 249 -4.96 21.26 20.31
C ASP A 249 -3.84 20.82 21.27
N LEU A 250 -3.88 21.25 22.53
CA LEU A 250 -2.94 20.80 23.56
C LEU A 250 -2.93 19.27 23.77
N HIS A 251 -4.04 18.59 23.46
CA HIS A 251 -4.09 17.13 23.48
C HIS A 251 -3.48 16.46 22.24
N ASP A 252 -3.19 17.21 21.19
CA ASP A 252 -2.62 16.68 19.93
C ASP A 252 -1.14 17.04 19.78
N ARG A 253 -0.53 17.71 20.78
CA ARG A 253 0.89 18.06 20.75
C ARG A 253 1.82 16.87 20.96
N SER A 254 3.04 17.02 20.44
CA SER A 254 4.09 16.00 20.41
C SER A 254 4.43 15.41 21.78
N GLU A 255 4.37 16.23 22.83
CA GLU A 255 4.70 15.87 24.21
C GLU A 255 3.73 14.80 24.74
N ARG A 256 2.44 14.91 24.37
CA ARG A 256 1.46 13.88 24.70
C ARG A 256 1.71 12.61 23.89
N MET A 257 2.09 12.73 22.62
CA MET A 257 2.44 11.57 21.79
C MET A 257 3.62 10.80 22.38
N VAL A 258 4.65 11.49 22.86
CA VAL A 258 5.81 10.90 23.57
C VAL A 258 5.35 10.26 24.88
N SER A 259 4.56 10.96 25.70
CA SER A 259 4.04 10.43 26.97
C SER A 259 3.19 9.16 26.77
N LYS A 260 2.44 9.09 25.67
CA LYS A 260 1.65 7.91 25.28
C LYS A 260 2.45 6.86 24.50
N LYS A 261 3.75 7.08 24.28
CA LYS A 261 4.65 6.21 23.50
C LYS A 261 4.11 5.93 22.09
N ALA A 262 3.37 6.89 21.52
CA ALA A 262 2.85 6.81 20.15
C ALA A 262 3.91 7.19 19.10
N VAL A 263 4.91 7.97 19.51
CA VAL A 263 6.09 8.33 18.69
C VAL A 263 7.36 8.01 19.46
N GLN A 264 8.42 7.68 18.73
CA GLN A 264 9.74 7.39 19.30
C GLN A 264 10.65 8.63 19.35
N HIS A 265 10.50 9.53 18.37
CA HIS A 265 11.33 10.72 18.25
C HIS A 265 10.48 11.96 17.94
N VAL A 266 10.89 13.11 18.47
CA VAL A 266 10.34 14.43 18.13
C VAL A 266 11.51 15.27 17.63
N VAL A 267 11.35 15.88 16.45
CA VAL A 267 12.38 16.66 15.78
C VAL A 267 11.75 17.85 15.08
N ASP A 268 12.49 18.95 15.00
CA ASP A 268 12.12 20.07 14.15
C ASP A 268 12.40 19.76 12.67
N LEU A 269 11.75 20.51 11.78
CA LEU A 269 11.90 20.25 10.35
C LEU A 269 13.36 20.40 9.88
N ALA A 270 14.09 21.38 10.43
CA ALA A 270 15.47 21.66 10.04
C ALA A 270 16.41 20.47 10.29
N ASN A 271 16.28 19.76 11.42
CA ASN A 271 17.12 18.60 11.74
C ASN A 271 16.54 17.25 11.30
N SER A 272 15.31 17.23 10.77
CA SER A 272 14.60 16.00 10.41
C SER A 272 15.39 15.09 9.46
N ARG A 273 16.01 15.64 8.40
CA ARG A 273 16.85 14.90 7.44
C ARG A 273 17.95 14.09 8.13
N ASN A 274 18.72 14.74 9.01
CA ASN A 274 19.83 14.08 9.70
C ASN A 274 19.34 12.99 10.64
N LEU A 275 18.24 13.23 11.36
CA LEU A 275 17.66 12.22 12.24
C LEU A 275 17.16 11.01 11.45
N PHE A 276 16.41 11.23 10.36
CA PHE A 276 15.92 10.14 9.52
C PHE A 276 17.06 9.35 8.90
N ALA A 277 18.12 10.01 8.40
CA ALA A 277 19.29 9.31 7.88
C ALA A 277 19.92 8.38 8.93
N GLN A 278 20.08 8.85 10.16
CA GLN A 278 20.60 8.02 11.26
C GLN A 278 19.67 6.87 11.63
N ILE A 279 18.35 7.10 11.67
CA ILE A 279 17.36 6.06 11.96
C ILE A 279 17.36 5.00 10.85
N PHE A 280 17.32 5.42 9.58
CA PHE A 280 17.33 4.48 8.46
C PHE A 280 18.61 3.65 8.43
N SER A 281 19.77 4.25 8.70
CA SER A 281 21.04 3.53 8.76
C SER A 281 21.04 2.49 9.89
N LEU A 282 20.64 2.92 11.10
CA LEU A 282 20.52 2.04 12.26
C LEU A 282 19.54 0.87 12.04
N GLU A 283 18.32 1.15 11.57
CA GLU A 283 17.31 0.12 11.38
C GLU A 283 17.67 -0.82 10.22
N THR A 284 18.31 -0.32 9.15
CA THR A 284 18.83 -1.17 8.06
C THR A 284 19.92 -2.10 8.58
N ALA A 285 20.83 -1.61 9.42
CA ALA A 285 21.84 -2.44 10.06
C ALA A 285 21.22 -3.51 10.99
N LYS A 286 20.17 -3.16 11.76
CA LYS A 286 19.43 -4.13 12.58
C LYS A 286 18.74 -5.19 11.73
N VAL A 287 18.08 -4.80 10.64
CA VAL A 287 17.43 -5.72 9.70
C VAL A 287 18.45 -6.68 9.10
N HIS A 288 19.61 -6.18 8.66
CA HIS A 288 20.67 -7.02 8.13
C HIS A 288 21.15 -8.07 9.15
N ILE A 289 21.35 -7.68 10.41
CA ILE A 289 21.71 -8.63 11.47
C ILE A 289 20.59 -9.65 11.73
N CYS A 290 19.32 -9.22 11.67
CA CYS A 290 18.18 -10.12 11.78
C CYS A 290 18.13 -11.12 10.62
N GLU A 291 18.47 -10.71 9.40
CA GLU A 291 18.59 -11.61 8.24
C GLU A 291 19.70 -12.64 8.45
N MET A 292 20.89 -12.22 8.90
CA MET A 292 21.97 -13.14 9.26
C MET A 292 21.54 -14.19 10.30
N TYR A 293 20.72 -13.78 11.28
CA TYR A 293 20.11 -14.69 12.26
C TYR A 293 19.12 -15.65 11.59
N LEU A 294 18.19 -15.15 10.76
CA LEU A 294 17.15 -15.95 10.11
C LEU A 294 17.73 -17.00 9.15
N GLU A 295 18.83 -16.69 8.45
CA GLU A 295 19.56 -17.65 7.62
C GLU A 295 20.06 -18.89 8.40
N ARG A 296 20.22 -18.77 9.72
CA ARG A 296 20.76 -19.81 10.61
C ARG A 296 19.72 -20.38 11.56
N ALA A 297 18.58 -19.71 11.70
CA ALA A 297 17.50 -20.12 12.57
C ALA A 297 16.61 -21.19 11.91
N ASP A 298 15.56 -21.60 12.63
CA ASP A 298 14.60 -22.56 12.10
C ASP A 298 13.79 -21.93 10.96
N ARG A 299 13.36 -22.75 9.98
CA ARG A 299 12.62 -22.28 8.79
C ARG A 299 11.34 -21.50 9.11
N HIS A 300 10.77 -21.72 10.30
CA HIS A 300 9.53 -21.08 10.74
C HIS A 300 9.76 -19.89 11.67
N THR A 301 11.03 -19.54 11.95
CA THR A 301 11.34 -18.39 12.81
C THR A 301 10.92 -17.09 12.13
N THR A 302 10.21 -16.24 12.88
CA THR A 302 9.67 -14.98 12.39
C THR A 302 10.67 -13.84 12.50
N ARG A 303 10.52 -12.79 11.67
CA ARG A 303 11.29 -11.54 11.80
C ARG A 303 11.14 -10.90 13.19
N GLN A 304 9.98 -11.04 13.82
CA GLN A 304 9.74 -10.52 15.17
C GLN A 304 10.59 -11.22 16.22
N GLU A 305 10.77 -12.55 16.10
CA GLU A 305 11.65 -13.32 16.98
C GLU A 305 13.12 -12.97 16.75
N ALA A 306 13.53 -12.79 15.49
CA ALA A 306 14.86 -12.30 15.16
C ALA A 306 15.15 -10.93 15.79
N TYR A 307 14.19 -10.00 15.71
CA TYR A 307 14.32 -8.68 16.33
C TYR A 307 14.42 -8.78 17.85
N LYS A 308 13.57 -9.60 18.50
CA LYS A 308 13.65 -9.86 19.95
C LYS A 308 15.00 -10.43 20.36
N TRP A 309 15.53 -11.38 19.58
CA TRP A 309 16.85 -11.96 19.81
C TRP A 309 17.93 -10.88 19.71
N LEU A 310 17.92 -10.07 18.65
CA LEU A 310 18.88 -8.99 18.46
C LEU A 310 18.81 -7.99 19.61
N THR A 311 17.62 -7.48 19.96
CA THR A 311 17.45 -6.52 21.06
C THR A 311 18.00 -7.07 22.38
N ALA A 312 17.74 -8.33 22.70
CA ALA A 312 18.23 -8.95 23.93
C ALA A 312 19.76 -9.08 23.97
N ARG A 313 20.40 -9.47 22.86
CA ARG A 313 21.87 -9.58 22.79
C ARG A 313 22.56 -8.23 22.73
N PHE A 314 21.95 -7.28 22.04
CA PHE A 314 22.45 -5.93 21.95
C PHE A 314 22.42 -5.24 23.32
N GLU A 315 21.33 -5.36 24.08
CA GLU A 315 21.23 -4.82 25.45
C GLU A 315 22.22 -5.49 26.42
N GLN A 316 22.53 -6.78 26.23
CA GLN A 316 23.58 -7.47 27.00
C GLN A 316 24.98 -6.92 26.70
N PHE A 317 25.25 -6.58 25.44
CA PHE A 317 26.56 -6.07 25.02
C PHE A 317 26.74 -4.59 25.34
N CYS A 318 25.68 -3.79 25.17
CA CYS A 318 25.65 -2.36 25.44
C CYS A 318 24.40 -2.03 26.26
N PRO A 319 24.49 -2.11 27.60
CA PRO A 319 23.36 -1.79 28.48
C PRO A 319 22.92 -0.34 28.31
N GLY A 320 21.61 -0.13 28.16
CA GLY A 320 21.02 1.18 27.95
C GLY A 320 21.11 1.70 26.51
N ALA A 321 21.60 0.91 25.55
CA ALA A 321 21.75 1.36 24.16
C ALA A 321 20.45 1.92 23.57
N THR A 322 19.30 1.31 23.88
CA THR A 322 17.98 1.74 23.38
C THR A 322 17.62 3.18 23.79
N SER A 323 18.25 3.72 24.84
CA SER A 323 18.03 5.10 25.30
C SER A 323 18.95 6.14 24.66
N LEU A 324 19.98 5.70 23.94
CA LEU A 324 20.94 6.57 23.27
C LEU A 324 20.37 7.14 21.95
N PRO A 325 20.89 8.27 21.45
CA PRO A 325 20.57 8.75 20.12
C PRO A 325 20.89 7.72 19.02
N PRO A 326 20.16 7.70 17.88
CA PRO A 326 20.34 6.70 16.83
C PRO A 326 21.79 6.53 16.34
N TYR A 327 22.53 7.62 16.16
CA TYR A 327 23.94 7.59 15.77
C TYR A 327 24.85 6.85 16.79
N GLU A 328 24.60 7.01 18.08
CA GLU A 328 25.37 6.31 19.11
C GLU A 328 24.98 4.83 19.20
N GLN A 329 23.68 4.52 19.01
CA GLN A 329 23.20 3.14 18.90
C GLN A 329 23.88 2.41 17.75
N GLU A 330 23.95 3.04 16.58
CA GLU A 330 24.57 2.49 15.38
C GLU A 330 26.04 2.15 15.63
N ARG A 331 26.81 3.09 16.19
CA ARG A 331 28.22 2.87 16.54
C ARG A 331 28.41 1.72 17.54
N CYS A 332 27.49 1.54 18.48
CA CYS A 332 27.51 0.41 19.40
C CYS A 332 27.15 -0.90 18.69
N LEU A 333 26.19 -0.85 17.76
CA LEU A 333 25.74 -2.00 16.97
C LEU A 333 26.85 -2.49 16.03
N GLU A 334 27.60 -1.59 15.39
CA GLU A 334 28.78 -1.93 14.58
C GLU A 334 29.84 -2.67 15.40
N LYS A 335 30.14 -2.18 16.61
CA LYS A 335 31.07 -2.85 17.53
C LYS A 335 30.55 -4.22 17.96
N PHE A 336 29.24 -4.33 18.20
CA PHE A 336 28.61 -5.60 18.55
C PHE A 336 28.73 -6.59 17.38
N ALA A 337 28.37 -6.19 16.16
CA ALA A 337 28.45 -7.02 14.96
C ALA A 337 29.89 -7.47 14.64
N ALA A 338 30.89 -6.61 14.89
CA ALA A 338 32.30 -6.95 14.72
C ALA A 338 32.88 -7.83 15.84
N SER A 339 32.17 -7.98 16.96
CA SER A 339 32.68 -8.70 18.13
C SER A 339 32.73 -10.22 17.92
N GLU A 340 33.71 -10.88 18.54
CA GLU A 340 33.75 -12.35 18.60
C GLU A 340 32.55 -12.92 19.34
N THR A 341 32.04 -12.20 20.34
CA THR A 341 30.83 -12.58 21.09
C THR A 341 29.63 -12.77 20.15
N PHE A 342 29.40 -11.83 19.23
CA PHE A 342 28.32 -11.93 18.26
C PHE A 342 28.49 -13.13 17.32
N LYS A 343 29.70 -13.36 16.79
CA LYS A 343 29.99 -14.52 15.93
C LYS A 343 29.71 -15.85 16.64
N VAL A 344 30.14 -15.98 17.89
CA VAL A 344 29.88 -17.18 18.71
C VAL A 344 28.37 -17.36 18.94
N GLN A 345 27.66 -16.29 19.33
CA GLN A 345 26.21 -16.33 19.53
C GLN A 345 25.46 -16.71 18.27
N LEU A 346 25.87 -16.18 17.11
CA LEU A 346 25.25 -16.48 15.82
C LEU A 346 25.47 -17.94 15.39
N ASN A 347 26.66 -18.49 15.65
CA ASN A 347 26.94 -19.91 15.40
C ASN A 347 26.13 -20.85 16.32
N GLN A 348 25.87 -20.44 17.56
CA GLN A 348 25.03 -21.20 18.49
C GLN A 348 23.59 -21.33 18.00
N VAL A 349 23.05 -20.32 17.31
CA VAL A 349 21.69 -20.37 16.73
C VAL A 349 21.57 -21.54 15.75
N ARG A 350 22.56 -21.70 14.87
CA ARG A 350 22.60 -22.81 13.92
C ARG A 350 22.66 -24.17 14.62
N ALA A 351 23.50 -24.29 15.64
CA ALA A 351 23.63 -25.54 16.40
C ALA A 351 22.29 -25.91 17.07
N GLN A 352 21.64 -24.95 17.73
CA GLN A 352 20.34 -25.15 18.38
C GLN A 352 19.22 -25.48 17.37
N SER A 353 19.22 -24.85 16.20
CA SER A 353 18.27 -25.16 15.13
C SER A 353 18.44 -26.60 14.63
N MET A 354 19.68 -27.02 14.37
CA MET A 354 19.97 -28.40 13.95
C MET A 354 19.56 -29.43 15.01
N GLU A 355 19.82 -29.15 16.28
CA GLU A 355 19.44 -30.02 17.39
C GLU A 355 17.91 -30.20 17.47
N ARG A 356 17.15 -29.10 17.35
CA ARG A 356 15.67 -29.15 17.31
C ARG A 356 15.14 -29.93 16.12
N LEU A 357 15.75 -29.77 14.94
CA LEU A 357 15.36 -30.52 13.74
C LEU A 357 15.64 -32.03 13.88
N VAL A 358 16.79 -32.41 14.41
CA VAL A 358 17.11 -33.83 14.65
C VAL A 358 16.14 -34.43 15.68
N PHE A 359 15.83 -33.69 16.74
CA PHE A 359 14.88 -34.12 17.75
C PHE A 359 13.47 -34.29 17.18
N SER A 360 12.97 -33.34 16.38
CA SER A 360 11.64 -33.43 15.77
C SER A 360 11.53 -34.60 14.78
N LEU A 361 12.58 -34.86 13.99
CA LEU A 361 12.65 -36.02 13.10
C LEU A 361 12.63 -37.33 13.90
N SER A 362 13.36 -37.42 15.02
CA SER A 362 13.38 -38.61 15.87
C SER A 362 12.02 -38.94 16.49
N LEU A 363 11.26 -37.91 16.88
CA LEU A 363 9.89 -38.05 17.37
C LEU A 363 8.95 -38.57 16.28
N HIS A 364 9.04 -38.01 15.06
CA HIS A 364 8.21 -38.43 13.93
C HIS A 364 8.44 -39.91 13.57
N ILE A 365 9.70 -40.33 13.50
CA ILE A 365 10.07 -41.72 13.24
C ILE A 365 9.53 -42.64 14.34
N SER A 366 9.62 -42.22 15.61
CA SER A 366 9.13 -43.02 16.73
C SER A 366 7.60 -43.17 16.71
N THR A 367 6.86 -42.18 16.23
CA THR A 367 5.39 -42.22 16.09
C THR A 367 4.89 -42.98 14.87
N GLU A 368 5.68 -43.10 13.79
CA GLU A 368 5.31 -43.90 12.61
C GLU A 368 5.63 -45.39 12.76
N ILE A 369 6.55 -45.75 13.67
CA ILE A 369 6.96 -47.14 13.92
C ILE A 369 6.00 -47.85 14.91
N THR A 370 5.19 -47.10 15.65
CA THR A 370 4.09 -47.60 16.51
C THR A 370 2.76 -47.53 15.79
#